data_AF-A0A0K2RD59-F1
#
_entry.id   AF-A0A0K2RD59-F1
#
_cell.length_a   1.000
_cell.length_b   1.000
_cell.length_c   1.000
_cell.angle_alpha   90.00
_cell.angle_beta   90.00
_cell.angle_gamma   90.00
#
_symmetry.space_group_name_H-M   'P 1'
#
loop_
_entity.id
_entity.type
_entity.pdbx_description
1 polymer ?
#
loop_
_entity_poly.entity_id
_entity_poly.type
_entity_poly.pdbx_seq_one_letter_code
_entity_poly.pdbx_strand_id
1 'polypeptide(L)'
;MKVLDTTATITDPGWFVSAYNAGFRLYVMHSTAWGTCTPWDRTQTQLKMALDAGLRIAVYTRNAECWKGGIEATGPYREQLEFFALDVELGEPPITSDMVDGVRDMGVRPIVYGIHTHWPLIMGDSSEFSDLPLWDGDFHDFDYAHWTPDLLSPAPVSYGGWNVPGNMRVGVQQKLGQDIGGIQVDLNSFNPDFLR
;
A
#
# COMPACT_ATOMS: atom_id res chain seq x y z
N MET A 1 -1.55 -6.69 -11.67
CA MET A 1 -2.43 -5.55 -12.07
C MET A 1 -1.80 -4.22 -11.67
N LYS A 2 -2.16 -3.12 -12.35
CA LYS A 2 -1.63 -1.78 -12.05
C LYS A 2 -2.32 -1.21 -10.81
N VAL A 3 -1.52 -0.72 -9.87
CA VAL A 3 -1.95 -0.12 -8.60
C VAL A 3 -1.23 1.21 -8.39
N LEU A 4 -1.93 2.15 -7.76
CA LEU A 4 -1.42 3.47 -7.40
C LEU A 4 -1.46 3.59 -5.88
N ASP A 5 -0.40 4.14 -5.30
CA ASP A 5 -0.47 4.68 -3.96
C ASP A 5 0.03 6.12 -3.92
N THR A 6 -0.45 6.90 -2.94
CA THR A 6 -0.05 8.31 -2.79
C THR A 6 -0.44 8.87 -1.44
N THR A 7 0.29 9.92 -1.05
CA THR A 7 -0.03 10.83 0.05
C THR A 7 -0.71 12.11 -0.44
N ALA A 8 -0.89 12.28 -1.75
CA ALA A 8 -1.42 13.49 -2.34
C ALA A 8 -2.89 13.71 -1.99
N THR A 9 -3.25 14.99 -1.84
CA THR A 9 -4.63 15.40 -1.93
C THR A 9 -5.08 15.35 -3.37
N ILE A 10 -6.19 14.67 -3.63
CA ILE A 10 -6.86 14.62 -4.94
C ILE A 10 -8.28 15.15 -4.75
N THR A 11 -8.61 16.26 -5.40
CA THR A 11 -9.93 16.89 -5.33
C THR A 11 -10.76 16.76 -6.61
N ASP A 12 -10.15 16.29 -7.69
CA ASP A 12 -10.81 16.08 -8.97
C ASP A 12 -11.22 14.60 -9.15
N PRO A 13 -12.53 14.26 -9.14
CA PRO A 13 -12.97 12.89 -9.39
C PRO A 13 -12.62 12.40 -10.81
N GLY A 14 -12.49 13.31 -11.78
CA GLY A 14 -12.10 12.98 -13.16
C GLY A 14 -10.70 12.37 -13.26
N TRP A 15 -9.83 12.65 -12.29
CA TRP A 15 -8.52 12.03 -12.18
C TRP A 15 -8.62 10.52 -11.95
N PHE A 16 -9.49 10.08 -11.03
CA PHE A 16 -9.68 8.66 -10.74
C PHE A 16 -10.30 7.90 -11.93
N VAL A 17 -11.23 8.53 -12.65
CA VAL A 17 -11.79 7.98 -13.90
C VAL A 17 -10.68 7.79 -14.95
N SER A 18 -9.79 8.77 -15.08
CA SER A 18 -8.66 8.70 -16.01
C SER A 18 -7.67 7.59 -15.60
N ALA A 19 -7.39 7.44 -14.30
CA ALA A 19 -6.57 6.35 -13.78
C ALA A 19 -7.21 4.97 -14.06
N TYR A 20 -8.51 4.81 -13.82
CA TYR A 20 -9.22 3.57 -14.14
C TYR A 20 -9.13 3.22 -15.64
N ASN A 21 -9.35 4.21 -16.50
CA ASN A 21 -9.25 4.06 -17.96
C ASN A 21 -7.82 3.72 -18.42
N ALA A 22 -6.79 4.19 -17.69
CA ALA A 22 -5.39 3.83 -17.92
C ALA A 22 -5.01 2.41 -17.43
N GLY A 23 -5.96 1.66 -16.86
CA GLY A 23 -5.78 0.27 -16.46
C GLY A 23 -5.46 0.07 -14.98
N PHE A 24 -5.45 1.12 -14.17
CA PHE A 24 -5.33 0.99 -12.72
C PHE A 24 -6.59 0.40 -12.11
N ARG A 25 -6.44 -0.44 -11.08
CA ARG A 25 -7.57 -1.18 -10.48
C ARG A 25 -7.63 -1.08 -8.96
N LEU A 26 -6.59 -0.58 -8.31
CA LEU A 26 -6.56 -0.34 -6.87
C LEU A 26 -5.89 1.01 -6.59
N TYR A 27 -6.48 1.75 -5.68
CA TYR A 27 -5.96 2.97 -5.08
C TYR A 27 -5.64 2.72 -3.61
N VAL A 28 -4.38 2.89 -3.22
CA VAL A 28 -3.91 2.75 -1.83
C VAL A 28 -3.61 4.14 -1.28
N MET A 29 -4.33 4.56 -0.25
CA MET A 29 -4.24 5.93 0.26
C MET A 29 -3.55 6.00 1.62
N HIS A 30 -2.65 6.96 1.81
CA HIS A 30 -2.22 7.36 3.15
C HIS A 30 -3.40 7.99 3.90
N SER A 31 -3.73 7.49 5.09
CA SER A 31 -5.02 7.74 5.74
C SER A 31 -4.98 8.60 7.01
N THR A 32 -3.80 9.10 7.40
CA THR A 32 -3.63 10.03 8.52
C THR A 32 -3.09 11.37 8.06
N ALA A 33 -3.25 12.41 8.88
CA ALA A 33 -2.58 13.68 8.61
C ALA A 33 -1.07 13.47 8.77
N TRP A 34 -0.29 13.95 7.79
CA TRP A 34 1.14 13.66 7.69
C TRP A 34 1.90 13.92 8.99
N GLY A 35 2.71 12.95 9.43
CA GLY A 35 3.48 13.02 10.68
C GLY A 35 2.64 12.88 11.96
N THR A 36 1.37 12.48 11.85
CA THR A 36 0.46 12.28 12.99
C THR A 36 -0.33 10.98 12.85
N CYS A 37 -0.94 10.53 13.95
CA CYS A 37 -1.94 9.45 13.94
C CYS A 37 -3.39 9.96 13.84
N THR A 38 -3.60 11.24 13.55
CA THR A 38 -4.94 11.81 13.42
C THR A 38 -5.54 11.36 12.07
N PRO A 39 -6.77 10.81 12.05
CA PRO A 39 -7.48 10.50 10.81
C PRO A 39 -7.47 11.69 9.85
N TRP A 40 -7.13 11.46 8.58
CA TRP A 40 -7.12 12.54 7.60
C TRP A 40 -8.55 12.88 7.17
N ASP A 41 -8.94 14.14 7.31
CA ASP A 41 -10.28 14.67 7.03
C ASP A 41 -10.77 14.44 5.59
N ARG A 42 -9.83 14.22 4.65
CA ARG A 42 -10.13 13.99 3.23
C ARG A 42 -10.30 12.53 2.85
N THR A 43 -9.95 11.60 3.73
CA THR A 43 -9.92 10.15 3.44
C THR A 43 -11.22 9.67 2.84
N GLN A 44 -12.34 9.89 3.51
CA GLN A 44 -13.64 9.39 3.04
C GLN A 44 -14.04 9.98 1.68
N THR A 45 -13.74 11.25 1.44
CA THR A 45 -14.07 11.91 0.16
C THR A 45 -13.23 11.33 -0.99
N GLN A 46 -11.93 11.13 -0.78
CA GLN A 46 -11.04 10.53 -1.78
C GLN A 46 -11.35 9.06 -2.05
N LEU A 47 -11.59 8.27 -1.01
CA LEU A 47 -12.01 6.87 -1.16
C LEU A 47 -13.32 6.77 -1.96
N LYS A 48 -14.29 7.65 -1.69
CA LYS A 48 -15.52 7.72 -2.46
C LYS A 48 -15.26 7.98 -3.94
N MET A 49 -14.40 8.95 -4.27
CA MET A 49 -14.09 9.27 -5.67
C MET A 49 -13.41 8.10 -6.39
N ALA A 50 -12.53 7.36 -5.71
CA ALA A 50 -11.91 6.16 -6.26
C ALA A 50 -12.94 5.04 -6.53
N LEU A 51 -13.82 4.76 -5.56
CA LEU A 51 -14.89 3.78 -5.69
C LEU A 51 -15.87 4.14 -6.80
N ASP A 52 -16.29 5.41 -6.90
CA ASP A 52 -17.19 5.90 -7.93
C ASP A 52 -16.58 5.74 -9.34
N ALA A 53 -15.25 5.79 -9.46
CA ALA A 53 -14.52 5.52 -10.70
C ALA A 53 -14.33 4.01 -11.00
N GLY A 54 -14.74 3.12 -10.09
CA GLY A 54 -14.61 1.67 -10.22
C GLY A 54 -13.29 1.09 -9.70
N LEU A 55 -12.46 1.88 -9.03
CA LEU A 55 -11.25 1.39 -8.38
C LEU A 55 -11.61 0.65 -7.08
N ARG A 56 -10.86 -0.40 -6.77
CA ARG A 56 -10.78 -0.94 -5.41
C ARG A 56 -9.98 0.01 -4.53
N ILE A 57 -10.12 -0.12 -3.22
CA ILE A 57 -9.45 0.75 -2.25
C ILE A 57 -8.69 -0.04 -1.19
N ALA A 58 -7.58 0.52 -0.74
CA ALA A 58 -6.85 0.11 0.44
C ALA A 58 -6.26 1.36 1.10
N VAL A 59 -5.74 1.21 2.31
CA VAL A 59 -5.09 2.31 3.02
C VAL A 59 -3.82 1.86 3.72
N TYR A 60 -2.96 2.82 4.02
CA TYR A 60 -1.80 2.64 4.87
C TYR A 60 -1.61 3.88 5.75
N THR A 61 -0.68 3.79 6.69
CA THR A 61 -0.12 4.94 7.41
C THR A 61 1.40 4.81 7.38
N ARG A 62 2.10 5.93 7.21
CA ARG A 62 3.57 5.98 7.22
C ARG A 62 4.14 5.37 8.50
N ASN A 63 3.60 5.77 9.64
CA ASN A 63 3.88 5.17 10.93
C ASN A 63 2.86 4.05 11.20
N ALA A 64 3.33 2.81 11.36
CA ALA A 64 2.46 1.66 11.61
C ALA A 64 1.70 1.70 12.96
N GLU A 65 2.19 2.42 13.98
CA GLU A 65 1.47 2.62 15.25
C GLU A 65 0.17 3.40 15.05
N CYS A 66 0.05 4.16 13.95
CA CYS A 66 -1.16 4.90 13.61
C CYS A 66 -2.25 4.06 12.94
N TRP A 67 -2.10 2.72 12.88
CA TRP A 67 -3.02 1.81 12.18
C TRP A 67 -4.49 2.06 12.51
N LYS A 68 -4.81 2.27 13.80
CA LYS A 68 -6.19 2.45 14.26
C LYS A 68 -6.81 3.72 13.67
N GLY A 69 -6.09 4.84 13.76
CA GLY A 69 -6.54 6.11 13.20
C GLY A 69 -6.65 6.06 11.67
N GLY A 70 -5.73 5.37 11.00
CA GLY A 70 -5.78 5.17 9.55
C GLY A 70 -7.01 4.37 9.10
N ILE A 71 -7.34 3.27 9.77
CA ILE A 71 -8.54 2.49 9.47
C ILE A 71 -9.81 3.28 9.82
N GLU A 72 -9.86 3.96 10.97
CA GLU A 72 -11.01 4.79 11.37
C GLU A 72 -11.27 5.93 10.38
N ALA A 73 -10.23 6.50 9.76
CA ALA A 73 -10.37 7.54 8.74
C ALA A 73 -11.21 7.10 7.52
N THR A 74 -11.28 5.80 7.25
CA THR A 74 -12.04 5.25 6.12
C THR A 74 -13.56 5.30 6.33
N GLY A 75 -14.02 5.45 7.58
CA GLY A 75 -15.42 5.57 7.95
C GLY A 75 -16.29 4.45 7.34
N PRO A 76 -17.32 4.79 6.54
CA PRO A 76 -18.23 3.78 5.99
C PRO A 76 -17.58 2.86 4.95
N TYR A 77 -16.37 3.17 4.49
CA TYR A 77 -15.67 2.38 3.46
C TYR A 77 -14.77 1.28 4.02
N ARG A 78 -14.65 1.14 5.34
CA ARG A 78 -13.78 0.15 5.99
C ARG A 78 -13.98 -1.27 5.47
N GLU A 79 -15.22 -1.71 5.31
CA GLU A 79 -15.56 -3.07 4.86
C GLU A 79 -15.23 -3.31 3.37
N GLN A 80 -14.99 -2.24 2.61
CA GLN A 80 -14.60 -2.29 1.20
C GLN A 80 -13.08 -2.26 1.00
N LEU A 81 -12.30 -2.16 2.08
CA LEU A 81 -10.84 -2.19 1.99
C LEU A 81 -10.37 -3.59 1.57
N GLU A 82 -9.50 -3.62 0.57
CA GLU A 82 -8.76 -4.83 0.18
C GLU A 82 -7.79 -5.27 1.29
N PHE A 83 -7.13 -4.28 1.90
CA PHE A 83 -6.19 -4.45 3.01
C PHE A 83 -5.89 -3.13 3.72
N PHE A 84 -5.21 -3.25 4.86
CA PHE A 84 -4.43 -2.18 5.50
C PHE A 84 -2.94 -2.59 5.48
N ALA A 85 -2.07 -1.71 4.99
CA ALA A 85 -0.63 -1.96 4.99
C ALA A 85 0.04 -1.39 6.25
N LEU A 86 0.74 -2.25 6.98
CA LEU A 86 1.67 -1.87 8.03
C LEU A 86 3.00 -1.52 7.34
N ASP A 87 3.29 -0.23 7.29
CA ASP A 87 4.44 0.36 6.59
C ASP A 87 5.70 0.27 7.46
N VAL A 88 6.72 -0.45 6.96
CA VAL A 88 8.02 -0.64 7.60
C VAL A 88 9.10 0.04 6.77
N GLU A 89 9.41 1.31 7.10
CA GLU A 89 10.57 1.99 6.54
C GLU A 89 11.27 2.89 7.56
N LEU A 90 12.47 3.36 7.18
CA LEU A 90 13.36 4.10 8.06
C LEU A 90 12.71 5.34 8.69
N GLY A 91 13.00 5.55 9.97
CA GLY A 91 12.45 6.66 10.76
C GLY A 91 11.18 6.31 11.54
N GLU A 92 10.60 5.12 11.29
CA GLU A 92 9.41 4.63 11.96
C GLU A 92 9.74 3.45 12.91
N PRO A 93 8.92 3.22 13.95
CA PRO A 93 9.11 2.10 14.86
C PRO A 93 8.84 0.74 14.18
N PRO A 94 9.37 -0.36 14.73
CA PRO A 94 9.08 -1.71 14.24
C PRO A 94 7.60 -2.06 14.44
N ILE A 95 7.07 -2.88 13.53
CA ILE A 95 5.72 -3.45 13.68
C ILE A 95 5.69 -4.50 14.80
N THR A 96 4.52 -4.69 15.39
CA THR A 96 4.29 -5.69 16.44
C THR A 96 3.10 -6.59 16.13
N SER A 97 3.07 -7.78 16.73
CA SER A 97 1.92 -8.70 16.64
C SER A 97 0.60 -8.04 17.11
N ASP A 98 0.64 -7.17 18.12
CA ASP A 98 -0.54 -6.42 18.59
C ASP A 98 -1.12 -5.49 17.50
N MET A 99 -0.28 -4.89 16.66
CA MET A 99 -0.76 -4.06 15.54
C MET A 99 -1.45 -4.92 14.49
N VAL A 100 -0.87 -6.08 14.17
CA VAL A 100 -1.43 -7.04 13.21
C VAL A 100 -2.80 -7.53 13.69
N ASP A 101 -2.89 -7.92 14.96
CA ASP A 101 -4.13 -8.39 15.55
C ASP A 101 -5.17 -7.27 15.66
N GLY A 102 -4.76 -6.04 16.00
CA GLY A 102 -5.64 -4.87 15.98
C GLY A 102 -6.25 -4.58 14.61
N VAL A 103 -5.47 -4.70 13.52
CA VAL A 103 -5.97 -4.57 12.15
C VAL A 103 -7.01 -5.66 11.83
N ARG A 104 -6.73 -6.92 12.23
CA ARG A 104 -7.64 -8.06 12.04
C ARG A 104 -8.95 -7.88 12.82
N ASP A 105 -8.87 -7.41 14.06
CA ASP A 105 -10.02 -7.17 14.93
C ASP A 105 -10.95 -6.08 14.39
N MET A 106 -10.42 -5.15 13.59
CA MET A 106 -11.23 -4.16 12.86
C MET A 106 -11.89 -4.74 11.58
N GLY A 107 -11.70 -6.03 11.30
CA GLY A 107 -12.23 -6.71 10.12
C GLY A 107 -11.45 -6.46 8.84
N VAL A 108 -10.25 -5.87 8.94
CA VAL A 108 -9.41 -5.51 7.79
C VAL A 108 -8.28 -6.52 7.65
N ARG A 109 -7.91 -6.86 6.41
CA ARG A 109 -6.78 -7.76 6.14
C ARG A 109 -5.46 -6.99 6.33
N PRO A 110 -4.56 -7.38 7.24
CA PRO A 110 -3.22 -6.79 7.30
C PRO A 110 -2.34 -7.29 6.16
N ILE A 111 -1.49 -6.41 5.64
CA ILE A 111 -0.30 -6.76 4.87
C ILE A 111 0.91 -6.00 5.42
N VAL A 112 2.11 -6.45 5.11
CA VAL A 112 3.35 -5.72 5.40
C VAL A 112 3.76 -4.98 4.15
N TYR A 113 4.01 -3.68 4.25
CA TYR A 113 4.85 -2.98 3.29
C TYR A 113 6.27 -2.88 3.86
N GLY A 114 7.28 -3.15 3.05
CA GLY A 114 8.65 -3.02 3.50
C GLY A 114 9.67 -3.12 2.39
N ILE A 115 10.88 -2.65 2.67
CA ILE A 115 12.00 -2.61 1.73
C ILE A 115 13.13 -3.50 2.26
N HIS A 116 13.72 -4.33 1.41
CA HIS A 116 14.75 -5.31 1.81
C HIS A 116 15.96 -4.69 2.53
N THR A 117 16.34 -3.44 2.20
CA THR A 117 17.42 -2.71 2.86
C THR A 117 17.00 -2.07 4.19
N HIS A 118 15.72 -1.80 4.39
CA HIS A 118 15.19 -1.18 5.61
C HIS A 118 14.84 -2.23 6.66
N TRP A 119 14.32 -3.38 6.24
CA TRP A 119 13.91 -4.46 7.13
C TRP A 119 14.96 -4.84 8.18
N PRO A 120 16.22 -5.19 7.82
CA PRO A 120 17.23 -5.55 8.83
C PRO A 120 17.61 -4.40 9.77
N LEU A 121 17.38 -3.14 9.38
CA LEU A 121 17.68 -1.97 10.21
C LEU A 121 16.58 -1.69 11.24
N ILE A 122 15.35 -2.14 10.99
CA ILE A 122 14.17 -1.86 11.82
C ILE A 122 13.74 -3.11 12.59
N MET A 123 13.64 -4.23 11.87
CA MET A 123 13.14 -5.53 12.35
C MET A 123 14.27 -6.51 12.70
N GLY A 124 15.53 -6.18 12.39
CA GLY A 124 16.65 -7.11 12.52
C GLY A 124 16.49 -8.33 11.60
N ASP A 125 16.96 -9.49 12.07
CA ASP A 125 16.84 -10.77 11.35
C ASP A 125 15.46 -11.43 11.51
N SER A 126 14.44 -10.69 11.97
CA SER A 126 13.12 -11.25 12.25
C SER A 126 12.42 -11.74 10.98
N SER A 127 11.81 -12.93 11.07
CA SER A 127 10.85 -13.48 10.11
C SER A 127 9.46 -13.71 10.73
N GLU A 128 9.18 -13.09 11.89
CA GLU A 128 7.97 -13.29 12.69
C GLU A 128 6.69 -13.05 11.87
N PHE A 129 6.72 -12.08 10.97
CA PHE A 129 5.57 -11.65 10.18
C PHE A 129 5.48 -12.29 8.79
N SER A 130 6.31 -13.29 8.50
CA SER A 130 6.38 -13.93 7.17
C SER A 130 5.09 -14.62 6.73
N ASP A 131 4.16 -14.88 7.65
CA ASP A 131 2.82 -15.39 7.34
C ASP A 131 1.88 -14.33 6.74
N LEU A 132 2.22 -13.04 6.87
CA LEU A 132 1.49 -11.94 6.27
C LEU A 132 1.88 -11.75 4.79
N PRO A 133 0.96 -11.29 3.93
CA PRO A 133 1.31 -10.92 2.56
C PRO A 133 2.28 -9.73 2.54
N LEU A 134 3.28 -9.80 1.64
CA LEU A 134 4.24 -8.72 1.42
C LEU A 134 3.86 -7.83 0.23
N TRP A 135 3.86 -6.52 0.46
CA TRP A 135 4.01 -5.47 -0.54
C TRP A 135 5.45 -4.95 -0.47
N ASP A 136 6.26 -5.32 -1.46
CA ASP A 136 7.71 -5.11 -1.47
C ASP A 136 8.06 -3.75 -2.10
N GLY A 137 8.80 -2.90 -1.39
CA GLY A 137 9.35 -1.68 -1.97
C GLY A 137 10.68 -1.98 -2.68
N ASP A 138 10.69 -1.94 -4.02
CA ASP A 138 11.88 -2.22 -4.82
C ASP A 138 11.95 -1.34 -6.08
N PHE A 139 12.63 -0.21 -5.93
CA PHE A 139 12.67 0.87 -6.91
C PHE A 139 13.82 0.71 -7.89
N HIS A 140 13.54 0.89 -9.17
CA HIS A 140 14.53 0.77 -10.24
C HIS A 140 14.25 1.76 -11.38
N ASP A 141 15.13 1.79 -12.38
CA ASP A 141 14.89 2.52 -13.62
C ASP A 141 13.58 2.05 -14.25
N PHE A 142 12.66 2.98 -14.47
CA PHE A 142 11.27 2.65 -14.76
C PHE A 142 10.77 3.39 -16.00
N ASP A 143 10.39 2.64 -17.03
CA ASP A 143 9.75 3.17 -18.23
C ASP A 143 8.23 3.08 -18.13
N TYR A 144 7.61 4.17 -17.66
CA TYR A 144 6.16 4.23 -17.48
C TYR A 144 5.37 3.98 -18.78
N ALA A 145 5.88 4.41 -19.93
CA ALA A 145 5.17 4.30 -21.20
C ALA A 145 4.97 2.83 -21.64
N HIS A 146 5.93 1.98 -21.30
CA HIS A 146 5.92 0.55 -21.65
C HIS A 146 5.72 -0.38 -20.45
N TRP A 147 5.50 0.18 -19.26
CA TRP A 147 5.35 -0.60 -18.05
C TRP A 147 4.08 -1.46 -18.06
N THR A 148 4.29 -2.75 -17.79
CA THR A 148 3.27 -3.74 -17.50
C THR A 148 3.46 -4.29 -16.09
N PRO A 149 2.38 -4.60 -15.36
CA PRO A 149 2.51 -5.16 -14.02
C PRO A 149 3.26 -6.50 -14.01
N ASP A 150 4.28 -6.60 -13.19
CA ASP A 150 5.09 -7.81 -13.03
C ASP A 150 5.59 -7.93 -11.60
N LEU A 151 5.26 -9.04 -10.93
CA LEU A 151 5.70 -9.33 -9.57
C LEU A 151 7.12 -9.89 -9.52
N LEU A 152 7.73 -10.24 -10.66
CA LEU A 152 9.10 -10.76 -10.75
C LEU A 152 10.09 -9.72 -11.26
N SER A 153 9.62 -8.50 -11.57
CA SER A 153 10.46 -7.37 -11.95
C SER A 153 10.28 -6.23 -10.93
N PRO A 154 11.35 -5.75 -10.29
CA PRO A 154 12.72 -6.27 -10.35
C PRO A 154 12.82 -7.67 -9.72
N ALA A 155 13.94 -8.38 -9.92
CA ALA A 155 14.12 -9.72 -9.38
C ALA A 155 13.91 -9.70 -7.84
N PRO A 156 13.00 -10.53 -7.28
CA PRO A 156 12.71 -10.49 -5.85
C PRO A 156 13.93 -10.78 -4.98
N VAL A 157 14.16 -9.95 -3.96
CA VAL A 157 15.21 -10.14 -2.96
C VAL A 157 14.58 -10.78 -1.71
N SER A 158 15.19 -11.84 -1.20
CA SER A 158 14.72 -12.53 0.01
C SER A 158 15.05 -11.74 1.28
N TYR A 159 14.06 -11.46 2.11
CA TYR A 159 14.18 -10.86 3.45
C TYR A 159 12.92 -11.15 4.27
N GLY A 160 13.03 -11.09 5.60
CA GLY A 160 11.86 -11.23 6.49
C GLY A 160 11.06 -12.53 6.37
N GLY A 161 11.59 -13.55 5.67
CA GLY A 161 10.89 -14.80 5.34
C GLY A 161 10.05 -14.77 4.05
N TRP A 162 10.07 -13.66 3.29
CA TRP A 162 9.40 -13.51 1.99
C TRP A 162 10.36 -13.63 0.80
N ASN A 163 9.77 -13.62 -0.41
CA ASN A 163 10.47 -13.73 -1.68
C ASN A 163 11.30 -15.02 -1.78
N VAL A 164 10.77 -16.08 -1.17
CA VAL A 164 11.30 -17.45 -1.19
C VAL A 164 10.27 -18.38 -1.82
N PRO A 165 10.67 -19.58 -2.29
CA PRO A 165 9.72 -20.57 -2.80
C PRO A 165 8.58 -20.84 -1.80
N GLY A 166 7.34 -20.64 -2.23
CA GLY A 166 6.15 -20.81 -1.39
C GLY A 166 5.71 -19.57 -0.61
N ASN A 167 6.49 -18.49 -0.58
CA ASN A 167 6.12 -17.23 0.07
C ASN A 167 6.60 -16.01 -0.73
N MET A 168 6.04 -15.84 -1.93
CA MET A 168 6.34 -14.70 -2.79
C MET A 168 5.54 -13.47 -2.37
N ARG A 169 6.12 -12.29 -2.54
CA ARG A 169 5.39 -11.01 -2.46
C ARG A 169 4.09 -11.03 -3.28
N VAL A 170 3.07 -10.35 -2.75
CA VAL A 170 1.79 -10.16 -3.43
C VAL A 170 1.71 -8.80 -4.13
N GLY A 171 2.56 -7.87 -3.74
CA GLY A 171 2.69 -6.55 -4.36
C GLY A 171 4.16 -6.13 -4.47
N VAL A 172 4.48 -5.27 -5.43
CA VAL A 172 5.78 -4.59 -5.52
C VAL A 172 5.58 -3.12 -5.92
N GLN A 173 6.13 -2.19 -5.15
CA GLN A 173 6.25 -0.77 -5.49
C GLN A 173 7.52 -0.57 -6.31
N GLN A 174 7.37 -0.17 -7.57
CA GLN A 174 8.46 -0.17 -8.56
C GLN A 174 8.98 1.23 -8.88
N LYS A 175 8.16 2.26 -8.65
CA LYS A 175 8.48 3.65 -8.99
C LYS A 175 7.86 4.61 -7.99
N LEU A 176 8.70 5.49 -7.45
CA LEU A 176 8.28 6.61 -6.62
C LEU A 176 8.03 7.87 -7.46
N GLY A 177 7.02 8.66 -7.11
CA GLY A 177 6.78 10.01 -7.62
C GLY A 177 6.65 10.07 -9.14
N GLN A 178 5.86 9.19 -9.73
CA GLN A 178 5.42 9.35 -11.11
C GLN A 178 4.36 10.46 -11.16
N ASP A 179 4.52 11.42 -12.07
CA ASP A 179 3.45 12.38 -12.37
C ASP A 179 2.40 11.71 -13.27
N ILE A 180 1.15 11.67 -12.79
CA ILE A 180 -0.02 11.33 -13.60
C ILE A 180 -1.02 12.48 -13.44
N GLY A 181 -1.19 13.27 -14.51
CA GLY A 181 -2.19 14.34 -14.53
C GLY A 181 -1.99 15.41 -13.45
N GLY A 182 -0.74 15.69 -13.05
CA GLY A 182 -0.39 16.67 -12.03
C GLY A 182 -0.35 16.12 -10.59
N ILE A 183 -0.59 14.82 -10.41
CA ILE A 183 -0.56 14.15 -9.11
C ILE A 183 0.66 13.23 -9.06
N GLN A 184 1.47 13.37 -8.01
CA GLN A 184 2.58 12.48 -7.73
C GLN A 184 2.05 11.19 -7.10
N VAL A 185 2.34 10.07 -7.74
CA VAL A 185 1.88 8.74 -7.34
C VAL A 185 3.02 7.74 -7.43
N ASP A 186 2.95 6.74 -6.58
CA ASP A 186 3.85 5.61 -6.62
C ASP A 186 3.17 4.45 -7.38
N LEU A 187 3.95 3.76 -8.20
CA LEU A 187 3.44 2.74 -9.13
C LEU A 187 3.75 1.35 -8.66
N ASN A 188 2.71 0.52 -8.69
CA ASN A 188 2.71 -0.77 -8.05
C ASN A 188 2.16 -1.87 -8.97
N SER A 189 2.76 -3.05 -8.85
CA SER A 189 2.24 -4.30 -9.41
C SER A 189 1.70 -5.17 -8.30
N PHE A 190 0.43 -5.58 -8.39
CA PHE A 190 -0.17 -6.53 -7.42
C PHE A 190 -0.68 -7.80 -8.10
N ASN A 191 -0.64 -8.92 -7.38
CA ASN A 191 -1.31 -10.15 -7.76
C ASN A 191 -2.83 -9.91 -7.77
N PRO A 192 -3.52 -10.04 -8.92
CA PRO A 192 -4.97 -9.87 -8.95
C PRO A 192 -5.72 -10.87 -8.06
N ASP A 193 -5.21 -12.11 -7.93
CA ASP A 193 -5.85 -13.17 -7.14
C ASP A 193 -5.74 -12.95 -5.62
N PHE A 194 -4.88 -12.01 -5.20
CA PHE A 194 -4.76 -11.64 -3.80
C PHE A 194 -5.93 -10.76 -3.33
N LEU A 195 -6.48 -9.94 -4.23
CA LEU A 195 -7.54 -8.98 -3.92
C LEU A 195 -8.92 -9.67 -3.92
N ARG A 196 -9.88 -9.13 -3.16
CA ARG A 196 -11.19 -9.75 -2.85
C ARG A 196 -12.24 -9.70 -3.96
#